data_AF-A0A944N0V7-F1
#
_entry.id   AF-A0A944N0V7-F1
#
_cell.length_a   1.000
_cell.length_b   1.000
_cell.length_c   1.000
_cell.angle_alpha   90.00
_cell.angle_beta   90.00
_cell.angle_gamma   90.00
#
_symmetry.space_group_name_H-M   'P 1'
#
loop_
_entity.id
_entity.type
_entity.pdbx_description
1 polymer ?
#
loop_
_entity_poly.entity_id
_entity_poly.type
_entity_poly.pdbx_seq_one_letter_code
_entity_poly.pdbx_strand_id
1 'polypeptide(L)'
;LRTMAISRLVLDNFDHLKAYWIMLGLGTAQAALAYGADDIDGTVRHELIYHDAGAETPEILTVENIKNLIREAGREPIERDTLYCRVEREGQHWTTGEALSAAAPTK
;
A
#
# COMPACT_ATOMS: atom_id res chain seq x y z
N LEU A 1 -5.90 -13.36 -1.38
CA LEU A 1 -6.64 -12.82 -0.21
C LEU A 1 -6.55 -13.71 1.03
N ARG A 2 -6.89 -15.01 0.97
CA ARG A 2 -6.75 -15.93 2.14
C ARG A 2 -5.37 -15.86 2.81
N THR A 3 -4.31 -15.93 2.02
CA THR A 3 -2.93 -15.84 2.51
C THR A 3 -2.68 -14.53 3.26
N MET A 4 -3.18 -13.39 2.74
CA MET A 4 -3.03 -12.08 3.40
C MET A 4 -3.69 -12.07 4.79
N ALA A 5 -4.91 -12.59 4.89
CA ALA A 5 -5.64 -12.64 6.15
C ALA A 5 -4.95 -13.55 7.17
N ILE A 6 -4.44 -14.70 6.73
CA ILE A 6 -3.67 -15.60 7.60
C ILE A 6 -2.37 -14.92 8.04
N SER A 7 -1.64 -14.27 7.11
CA SER A 7 -0.42 -13.54 7.43
C SER A 7 -0.65 -12.48 8.51
N ARG A 8 -1.74 -11.71 8.45
CA ARG A 8 -2.07 -10.71 9.49
C ARG A 8 -2.29 -11.31 10.87
N LEU A 9 -2.77 -12.55 10.95
CA LEU A 9 -3.00 -13.25 12.21
C LEU A 9 -1.74 -13.95 12.74
N VAL A 10 -0.90 -14.48 11.85
CA VAL A 10 0.27 -15.30 12.22
C VAL A 10 1.52 -14.46 12.41
N LEU A 11 1.70 -13.38 11.63
CA LEU A 11 2.84 -12.47 11.71
C LEU A 11 2.54 -11.36 12.72
N ASP A 12 2.39 -11.73 13.98
CA ASP A 12 2.06 -10.81 15.08
C ASP A 12 3.22 -9.86 15.46
N ASN A 13 4.42 -10.13 14.95
CA ASN A 13 5.64 -9.34 15.13
C ASN A 13 6.00 -8.48 13.90
N PHE A 14 5.12 -8.41 12.90
CA PHE A 14 5.25 -7.50 11.78
C PHE A 14 4.12 -6.47 11.80
N ASP A 15 4.48 -5.20 11.91
CA ASP A 15 3.49 -4.12 11.98
C ASP A 15 2.73 -3.99 10.66
N HIS A 16 3.45 -3.96 9.54
CA HIS A 16 2.87 -3.62 8.23
C HIS A 16 2.89 -4.78 7.25
N LEU A 17 1.77 -4.96 6.53
CA LEU A 17 1.67 -5.89 5.41
C LEU A 17 1.46 -5.14 4.10
N LYS A 18 2.40 -5.33 3.17
CA LYS A 18 2.39 -4.71 1.85
C LYS A 18 1.54 -5.51 0.86
N ALA A 19 0.68 -4.80 0.13
CA ALA A 19 0.02 -5.25 -1.09
C ALA A 19 0.73 -4.66 -2.31
N TYR A 20 1.67 -5.44 -2.87
CA TYR A 20 2.42 -5.05 -4.07
C TYR A 20 1.57 -5.22 -5.32
N TRP A 21 1.02 -4.10 -5.82
CA TRP A 21 0.00 -4.11 -6.87
C TRP A 21 0.52 -4.57 -8.23
N ILE A 22 1.82 -4.48 -8.51
CA ILE A 22 2.43 -4.95 -9.75
C ILE A 22 2.32 -6.48 -9.87
N MET A 23 2.54 -7.21 -8.78
CA MET A 23 2.36 -8.67 -8.79
C MET A 23 0.91 -9.09 -8.62
N LEU A 24 0.15 -8.39 -7.77
CA LEU A 24 -1.19 -8.81 -7.38
C LEU A 24 -2.27 -8.39 -8.41
N GLY A 25 -1.99 -7.35 -9.19
CA GLY A 25 -3.00 -6.58 -9.92
C GLY A 25 -3.75 -5.61 -9.00
N LEU A 26 -4.27 -4.51 -9.58
CA LEU A 26 -4.91 -3.43 -8.83
C LEU A 26 -6.11 -3.90 -8.00
N GLY A 27 -7.01 -4.70 -8.59
CA GLY A 27 -8.21 -5.18 -7.89
C GLY A 27 -7.88 -6.07 -6.70
N THR A 28 -6.89 -6.96 -6.83
CA THR A 28 -6.44 -7.81 -5.72
C THR A 28 -5.74 -6.98 -4.64
N ALA A 29 -4.90 -6.00 -5.02
CA ALA A 29 -4.22 -5.13 -4.07
C ALA A 29 -5.21 -4.25 -3.29
N GLN A 30 -6.23 -3.71 -3.96
CA GLN A 30 -7.32 -2.99 -3.33
C GLN A 30 -8.08 -3.89 -2.35
N ALA A 31 -8.49 -5.07 -2.79
CA ALA A 31 -9.19 -6.01 -1.93
C ALA A 31 -8.33 -6.43 -0.72
N ALA A 32 -7.00 -6.54 -0.86
CA ALA A 32 -6.11 -6.92 0.23
C ALA A 32 -6.18 -5.96 1.44
N LEU A 33 -6.58 -4.70 1.26
CA LEU A 33 -6.79 -3.71 2.33
C LEU A 33 -7.91 -4.10 3.31
N ALA A 34 -8.84 -4.95 2.87
CA ALA A 34 -9.89 -5.53 3.71
C ALA A 34 -9.45 -6.85 4.38
N TYR A 35 -8.33 -7.43 3.95
CA TYR A 35 -7.84 -8.74 4.41
C TYR A 35 -6.49 -8.65 5.14
N GLY A 36 -6.18 -7.49 5.71
CA GLY A 36 -5.05 -7.31 6.63
C GLY A 36 -3.83 -6.60 6.06
N ALA A 37 -3.82 -6.24 4.77
CA ALA A 37 -2.83 -5.31 4.25
C ALA A 37 -3.17 -3.87 4.67
N ASP A 38 -2.14 -3.08 4.97
CA ASP A 38 -2.26 -1.66 5.32
C ASP A 38 -1.33 -0.78 4.46
N ASP A 39 -0.45 -1.39 3.66
CA ASP A 39 0.50 -0.70 2.80
C ASP A 39 0.26 -1.02 1.31
N ILE A 40 -0.23 -0.06 0.53
CA ILE A 40 -0.19 -0.12 -0.95
C ILE A 40 1.17 0.40 -1.39
N ASP A 41 1.87 -0.40 -2.22
CA ASP A 41 3.16 0.04 -2.74
C ASP A 41 3.05 1.35 -3.54
N GLY A 42 4.06 2.22 -3.38
CA GLY A 42 4.02 3.61 -3.85
C GLY A 42 4.01 3.76 -5.37
N THR A 43 4.09 5.01 -5.84
CA THR A 43 4.12 5.29 -7.28
C THR A 43 5.36 4.71 -7.92
N VAL A 44 5.17 3.74 -8.81
CA VAL A 44 6.22 3.35 -9.75
C VAL A 44 6.06 4.25 -10.97
N ARG A 45 7.03 5.14 -11.20
CA ARG A 45 7.03 6.03 -12.37
C ARG A 45 7.47 5.32 -13.66
N HIS A 46 8.08 4.15 -13.53
CA HIS A 46 8.50 3.30 -14.65
C HIS A 46 8.83 1.89 -14.12
N GLU A 47 7.89 0.95 -14.26
CA GLU A 47 8.15 -0.47 -13.97
C GLU A 47 8.54 -1.15 -15.28
N LEU A 48 9.81 -1.49 -15.43
CA LEU A 48 10.32 -2.15 -16.64
C LEU A 48 10.50 -3.66 -16.44
N ILE A 49 10.71 -4.13 -15.21
CA ILE A 49 11.21 -5.49 -14.95
C ILE A 49 10.09 -6.53 -15.04
N TYR A 50 8.94 -6.27 -14.43
CA TYR A 50 7.77 -7.16 -14.50
C TYR A 50 7.03 -7.03 -15.83
N HIS A 51 7.04 -5.84 -16.46
CA HIS A 51 6.48 -5.67 -17.79
C HIS A 51 7.32 -6.39 -18.87
N ASP A 52 8.65 -6.36 -18.77
CA ASP A 52 9.54 -7.18 -19.62
C ASP A 52 9.33 -8.70 -19.40
N ALA A 53 8.83 -9.09 -18.22
CA ALA A 53 8.42 -10.45 -17.90
C ALA A 53 6.96 -10.78 -18.29
N GLY A 54 6.25 -9.86 -18.94
CA GLY A 54 4.90 -10.06 -19.50
C GLY A 54 3.73 -9.68 -18.58
N ALA A 55 3.93 -8.84 -17.57
CA ALA A 55 2.83 -8.36 -16.73
C ALA A 55 1.88 -7.41 -17.50
N GLU A 56 0.57 -7.60 -17.35
CA GLU A 56 -0.47 -6.76 -17.98
C GLU A 56 -0.91 -5.56 -17.11
N THR A 57 -0.28 -5.36 -15.94
CA THR A 57 -0.58 -4.26 -15.02
C THR A 57 -0.10 -2.92 -15.57
N PRO A 58 -0.74 -1.78 -15.21
CA PRO A 58 -0.29 -0.47 -15.68
C PRO A 58 1.20 -0.20 -15.36
N GLU A 59 1.96 0.29 -16.34
CA GLU A 59 3.39 0.63 -16.16
C GLU A 59 3.61 1.80 -15.18
N ILE A 60 2.58 2.63 -14.99
CA ILE A 60 2.58 3.80 -14.11
C ILE A 60 1.27 3.85 -13.33
N LEU A 61 1.38 4.00 -12.01
CA LEU A 61 0.26 4.32 -11.13
C LEU A 61 0.52 5.67 -10.46
N THR A 62 -0.35 6.64 -10.70
CA THR A 62 -0.21 8.00 -10.15
C THR A 62 -0.55 8.03 -8.66
N VAL A 63 -0.05 9.03 -7.94
CA VAL A 63 -0.39 9.25 -6.52
C VAL A 63 -1.91 9.34 -6.34
N GLU A 64 -2.61 10.06 -7.22
CA GLU A 64 -4.05 10.24 -7.10
C GLU A 64 -4.82 8.92 -7.34
N ASN A 65 -4.36 8.07 -8.26
CA ASN A 65 -4.95 6.76 -8.46
C ASN A 65 -4.77 5.85 -7.23
N ILE A 66 -3.59 5.87 -6.58
CA ILE A 66 -3.38 5.15 -5.32
C ILE A 66 -4.33 5.66 -4.24
N LYS A 67 -4.43 6.99 -4.09
CA LYS A 67 -5.35 7.60 -3.13
C LYS A 67 -6.80 7.18 -3.37
N ASN A 68 -7.26 7.18 -4.62
CA ASN A 68 -8.61 6.76 -4.97
C ASN A 68 -8.84 5.28 -4.70
N LEU A 69 -7.90 4.41 -5.06
CA LEU A 69 -7.96 2.99 -4.77
C LEU A 69 -8.14 2.71 -3.27
N ILE A 70 -7.38 3.41 -2.43
CA ILE A 70 -7.48 3.30 -0.96
C ILE A 70 -8.83 3.82 -0.44
N ARG A 71 -9.30 4.98 -0.93
CA ARG A 71 -10.60 5.55 -0.53
C ARG A 71 -11.78 4.68 -0.92
N GLU A 72 -11.77 4.13 -2.13
CA GLU A 72 -12.80 3.19 -2.62
C GLU A 72 -12.84 1.91 -1.78
N ALA A 73 -11.72 1.49 -1.20
CA ALA A 73 -11.66 0.40 -0.23
C ALA A 73 -12.14 0.80 1.19
N GLY A 74 -12.65 2.02 1.37
CA GLY A 74 -13.16 2.53 2.65
C GLY A 74 -12.07 2.88 3.66
N ARG A 75 -10.85 3.21 3.19
CA ARG A 75 -9.68 3.53 4.02
C ARG A 75 -9.20 4.96 3.78
N GLU A 76 -8.40 5.49 4.71
CA GLU A 76 -7.74 6.79 4.58
C GLU A 76 -6.34 6.61 3.94
N PRO A 77 -6.04 7.28 2.82
CA PRO A 77 -4.71 7.24 2.23
C PRO A 77 -3.74 8.13 3.01
N ILE A 78 -2.67 7.53 3.53
CA ILE A 78 -1.60 8.23 4.24
C ILE A 78 -0.29 8.07 3.46
N GLU A 79 0.38 9.18 3.17
CA GLU A 79 1.75 9.16 2.64
C GLU A 79 2.73 8.86 3.77
N ARG A 80 3.69 7.97 3.53
CA ARG A 80 4.67 7.53 4.53
C ARG A 80 6.10 7.58 4.01
N ASP A 81 7.05 7.71 4.93
CA ASP A 81 8.47 7.52 4.64
C ASP A 81 8.87 6.03 4.71
N THR A 82 10.17 5.77 4.60
CA THR A 82 10.74 4.41 4.64
C THR A 82 10.57 3.73 6.00
N LEU A 83 10.41 4.49 7.08
CA LEU A 83 10.25 4.01 8.45
C LEU A 83 8.77 3.95 8.89
N TYR A 84 7.83 4.09 7.94
CA TYR A 84 6.40 4.12 8.21
C TYR A 84 5.97 5.27 9.12
N CYS A 85 6.65 6.41 9.05
CA CYS A 85 6.14 7.65 9.65
C CYS A 85 5.32 8.43 8.62
N ARG A 86 4.25 9.11 9.07
CA ARG A 86 3.45 10.00 8.23
C ARG A 86 4.36 11.08 7.64
N VAL A 87 4.21 11.34 6.34
CA VAL A 87 4.85 12.48 5.68
C VAL A 87 3.95 13.69 5.81
N GLU A 88 4.49 14.77 6.38
CA GLU A 88 3.87 16.09 6.39
C GLU A 88 4.53 16.92 5.30
N ARG A 89 3.75 17.40 4.33
CA ARG A 89 4.27 18.05 3.12
C ARG A 89 3.75 19.47 2.97
N GLU A 90 4.68 20.41 2.82
CA GLU A 90 4.42 21.80 2.45
C GLU A 90 5.09 22.11 1.10
N GLY A 91 4.32 21.99 0.02
CA GLY A 91 4.85 22.12 -1.34
C GLY A 91 5.88 21.04 -1.66
N GLN A 92 7.12 21.43 -1.92
CA GLN A 92 8.23 20.50 -2.19
C GLN A 92 8.98 20.07 -0.93
N HIS A 93 8.82 20.79 0.18
CA HIS A 93 9.45 20.42 1.45
C HIS A 93 8.58 19.41 2.19
N TRP A 94 9.21 18.50 2.91
CA TRP A 94 8.51 17.54 3.74
C TRP A 94 9.29 17.22 5.00
N THR A 95 8.55 16.86 6.04
CA THR A 95 9.05 16.45 7.35
C THR A 95 8.46 15.10 7.75
N THR A 96 9.17 14.40 8.63
CA THR A 96 8.69 13.17 9.25
C THR A 96 7.77 13.53 10.42
N GLY A 97 6.52 13.10 10.33
CA GLY A 97 5.51 13.22 11.37
C GLY A 97 5.46 11.99 12.29
N GLU A 98 4.28 11.68 12.80
CA GLU A 98 4.06 10.55 13.72
C GLU A 98 4.31 9.17 13.07
N ALA A 99 4.78 8.21 13.88
CA ALA A 99 4.90 6.82 13.46
C ALA A 99 3.51 6.20 13.24
N LEU A 100 3.31 5.52 12.12
CA LEU A 100 2.06 4.82 11.82
C LEU A 100 2.11 3.47 12.52
N SER A 101 1.23 3.25 13.50
CA SER A 101 1.03 1.90 14.04
C SER A 101 0.12 1.11 13.09
N ALA A 102 0.34 -0.20 12.99
CA ALA A 102 -0.65 -1.11 12.45
C ALA A 102 -2.01 -0.84 13.11
N ALA A 103 -3.06 -0.59 12.31
CA ALA A 103 -4.40 -0.44 12.87
C ALA A 103 -4.75 -1.76 13.59
N ALA A 104 -5.04 -1.69 14.89
CA ALA A 104 -5.56 -2.83 15.63
C ALA A 104 -6.76 -3.39 14.85
N PRO A 105 -6.89 -4.72 14.72
CA PRO A 105 -8.00 -5.30 13.98
C PRO A 105 -9.30 -4.77 14.58
N THR A 106 -10.02 -3.95 13.81
CA THR A 106 -11.40 -3.58 14.14
C THR A 106 -12.18 -4.88 14.24
N LYS A 107 -12.56 -5.21 15.49
CA LYS A 107 -13.44 -6.34 15.81
C LYS A 107 -14.79 -6.18 15.13
#